data_AF-A0A0L6CGQ8-F1
#
_entry.id   AF-A0A0L6CGQ8-F1
#
_cell.length_a   1.000
_cell.length_b   1.000
_cell.length_c   1.000
_cell.angle_alpha   90.00
_cell.angle_beta   90.00
_cell.angle_gamma   90.00
#
_symmetry.space_group_name_H-M   'P 1'
#
loop_
_entity.id
_entity.type
_entity.pdbx_description
1 polymer ?
#
loop_
_entity_poly.entity_id
_entity_poly.type
_entity_poly.pdbx_seq_one_letter_code
_entity_poly.pdbx_strand_id
1 'polypeptide(L)'
;MTYNPLAAECTALRKTLGGMEQERSSAQEDLAWHGSFNVEAARRTLAREEAEVAALERDLMEAEERVARTERAVGTQVQRANLGWNPMYWFSAERDEAKGHLERQRDQLNKHQAELRSIKRDLRPHKQRRKAAFAEVARYDAMDPVKLAQVVDQLDADVTSNRRTLEDLERRRDEVDAALESPLRILGTYRADAARFKDDIAAAERLDSDLGAATNSYERALLHEQCEGRFGTRSPRKVVANRRRRLAAVERDIAKTESRLEQLASRASRDVKTVILDGSNLCYEESAFIGLTALQPLVARLATTRDVTVVFDASIRRILRFGDRALRAQLPGATVHVVATRRTADETILDAAADPYTYVISNDRYAEFADKPAVRDDRIIRHEIINGTILVHDLGIRESFIRA
;
A
#
# COMPACT_ATOMS: atom_id res chain seq x y z
N MET A 1 4.08 -17.24 -7.60
CA MET A 1 4.38 -16.78 -6.23
C MET A 1 5.55 -15.84 -6.32
N THR A 2 5.37 -14.59 -5.89
CA THR A 2 6.47 -13.67 -5.64
C THR A 2 7.17 -14.15 -4.37
N TYR A 3 8.42 -14.60 -4.47
CA TYR A 3 9.18 -15.08 -3.31
C TYR A 3 9.68 -13.92 -2.44
N ASN A 4 9.67 -12.68 -2.93
CA ASN A 4 10.01 -11.51 -2.14
C ASN A 4 8.76 -10.92 -1.47
N PRO A 5 8.59 -11.06 -0.14
CA PRO A 5 7.42 -10.53 0.57
C PRO A 5 7.42 -8.99 0.60
N LEU A 6 8.59 -8.36 0.57
CA LEU A 6 8.75 -6.90 0.69
C LEU A 6 8.24 -6.16 -0.56
N ALA A 7 8.11 -6.84 -1.71
CA ALA A 7 7.58 -6.24 -2.92
C ALA A 7 6.13 -5.75 -2.74
N ALA A 8 5.31 -6.51 -2.01
CA ALA A 8 3.93 -6.13 -1.71
C ALA A 8 3.89 -4.93 -0.74
N GLU A 9 4.74 -4.95 0.29
CA GLU A 9 4.83 -3.86 1.27
C GLU A 9 5.30 -2.55 0.64
N CYS A 10 6.34 -2.58 -0.20
CA CYS A 10 6.79 -1.43 -1.00
C CYS A 10 5.66 -0.86 -1.86
N THR A 11 4.87 -1.74 -2.49
CA THR A 11 3.77 -1.33 -3.37
C THR A 11 2.64 -0.67 -2.56
N ALA A 12 2.30 -1.24 -1.40
CA ALA A 12 1.30 -0.66 -0.50
C ALA A 12 1.74 0.71 0.03
N LEU A 13 3.00 0.82 0.48
CA LEU A 13 3.52 2.08 1.03
C LEU A 13 3.63 3.18 -0.03
N ARG A 14 4.05 2.86 -1.26
CA ARG A 14 4.01 3.82 -2.39
C ARG A 14 2.61 4.34 -2.66
N LYS A 15 1.60 3.47 -2.62
CA LYS A 15 0.21 3.85 -2.82
C LYS A 15 -0.28 4.80 -1.72
N THR A 16 0.03 4.49 -0.46
CA THR A 16 -0.29 5.37 0.67
C THR A 16 0.41 6.72 0.53
N LEU A 17 1.70 6.73 0.20
CA LEU A 17 2.48 7.95 0.01
C LEU A 17 1.88 8.84 -1.09
N GLY A 18 1.51 8.25 -2.23
CA GLY A 18 0.86 8.99 -3.32
C GLY A 18 -0.49 9.59 -2.91
N GLY A 19 -1.27 8.90 -2.07
CA GLY A 19 -2.50 9.44 -1.49
C GLY A 19 -2.24 10.63 -0.56
N MET A 20 -1.25 10.51 0.32
CA MET A 20 -0.86 11.59 1.24
C MET A 20 -0.31 12.81 0.49
N GLU A 21 0.48 12.61 -0.56
CA GLU A 21 1.00 13.69 -1.40
C GLU A 21 -0.12 14.41 -2.15
N GLN A 22 -1.14 13.67 -2.63
CA GLN A 22 -2.31 14.26 -3.27
C GLN A 22 -3.15 15.08 -2.28
N GLU A 23 -3.41 14.53 -1.08
CA GLU A 23 -4.16 15.23 -0.03
C GLU A 23 -3.43 16.49 0.42
N ARG A 24 -2.11 16.41 0.58
CA ARG A 24 -1.25 17.55 0.88
C ARG A 24 -1.33 18.61 -0.21
N SER A 25 -1.25 18.23 -1.48
CA SER A 25 -1.37 19.17 -2.61
C SER A 25 -2.72 19.89 -2.59
N SER A 26 -3.81 19.15 -2.39
CA SER A 26 -5.16 19.74 -2.29
C SER A 26 -5.28 20.72 -1.13
N ALA A 27 -4.76 20.36 0.05
CA ALA A 27 -4.78 21.24 1.22
C ALA A 27 -3.94 22.51 1.01
N GLN A 28 -2.79 22.39 0.33
CA GLN A 28 -1.96 23.54 -0.04
C GLN A 28 -2.65 24.46 -1.06
N GLU A 29 -3.34 23.89 -2.05
CA GLU A 29 -4.16 24.65 -3.00
C GLU A 29 -5.30 25.41 -2.31
N ASP A 30 -6.00 24.77 -1.38
CA ASP A 30 -7.07 25.40 -0.59
C ASP A 30 -6.51 26.53 0.29
N LEU A 31 -5.36 26.33 0.93
CA LEU A 31 -4.71 27.36 1.74
C LEU A 31 -4.24 28.55 0.88
N ALA A 32 -3.67 28.28 -0.29
CA ALA A 32 -3.26 29.31 -1.25
C ALA A 32 -4.46 30.08 -1.81
N TRP A 33 -5.55 29.38 -2.12
CA TRP A 33 -6.82 29.99 -2.52
C TRP A 33 -7.34 30.91 -1.41
N HIS A 34 -7.42 30.42 -0.16
CA HIS A 34 -7.89 31.21 0.97
C HIS A 34 -7.01 32.45 1.21
N GLY A 35 -5.69 32.31 1.13
CA GLY A 35 -4.74 33.42 1.32
C GLY A 35 -4.80 34.48 0.23
N SER A 36 -5.20 34.12 -0.99
CA SER A 36 -5.32 35.05 -2.14
C SER A 36 -6.75 35.55 -2.40
N PHE A 37 -7.75 34.95 -1.76
CA PHE A 37 -9.15 35.29 -1.95
C PHE A 37 -9.49 36.66 -1.36
N ASN A 38 -9.99 37.56 -2.19
CA ASN A 38 -10.44 38.89 -1.75
C ASN A 38 -11.89 38.83 -1.21
N VAL A 39 -12.02 38.44 0.04
CA VAL A 39 -13.33 38.31 0.72
C VAL A 39 -14.11 39.62 0.75
N GLU A 40 -13.45 40.78 0.85
CA GLU A 40 -14.13 42.07 0.85
C GLU A 40 -14.79 42.37 -0.49
N ALA A 41 -14.09 42.11 -1.60
CA ALA A 41 -14.65 42.27 -2.94
C ALA A 41 -15.82 41.31 -3.19
N ALA A 42 -15.70 40.06 -2.72
CA ALA A 42 -16.77 39.07 -2.80
C ALA A 42 -18.01 39.47 -1.98
N ARG A 43 -17.82 39.94 -0.74
CA ARG A 43 -18.91 40.46 0.12
C ARG A 43 -19.56 41.71 -0.46
N ARG A 44 -18.79 42.64 -1.05
CA ARG A 44 -19.34 43.79 -1.78
C ARG A 44 -20.20 43.36 -2.97
N THR A 45 -19.74 42.35 -3.71
CA THR A 45 -20.51 41.79 -4.83
C THR A 45 -21.79 41.14 -4.34
N LEU A 46 -21.73 40.33 -3.28
CA LEU A 46 -22.90 39.70 -2.67
C LEU A 46 -23.94 40.73 -2.24
N ALA A 47 -23.52 41.76 -1.48
CA ALA A 47 -24.41 42.82 -1.02
C ALA A 47 -25.07 43.59 -2.19
N ARG A 48 -24.31 43.85 -3.27
CA ARG A 48 -24.85 44.49 -4.48
C ARG A 48 -25.91 43.61 -5.15
N GLU A 49 -25.61 42.33 -5.38
CA GLU A 49 -26.56 41.43 -6.03
C GLU A 49 -27.78 41.14 -5.14
N GLU A 50 -27.63 41.13 -3.80
CA GLU A 50 -28.75 41.06 -2.86
C GLU A 50 -29.68 42.27 -2.96
N ALA A 51 -29.11 43.48 -3.01
CA ALA A 51 -29.87 44.71 -3.17
C ALA A 51 -30.63 44.74 -4.51
N GLU A 52 -29.97 44.34 -5.61
CA GLU A 52 -30.60 44.31 -6.94
C GLU A 52 -31.68 43.24 -7.05
N VAL A 53 -31.46 42.04 -6.49
CA VAL A 53 -32.51 41.01 -6.44
C VAL A 53 -33.71 41.52 -5.64
N ALA A 54 -33.48 42.17 -4.49
CA ALA A 54 -34.56 42.71 -3.68
C ALA A 54 -35.31 43.85 -4.39
N ALA A 55 -34.61 44.69 -5.16
CA ALA A 55 -35.23 45.74 -5.97
C ALA A 55 -36.09 45.15 -7.10
N LEU A 56 -35.53 44.25 -7.90
CA LEU A 56 -36.25 43.59 -8.99
C LEU A 56 -37.41 42.71 -8.50
N GLU A 57 -37.33 42.12 -7.30
CA GLU A 57 -38.46 41.41 -6.69
C GLU A 57 -39.60 42.34 -6.28
N ARG A 58 -39.30 43.56 -5.82
CA ARG A 58 -40.33 44.59 -5.58
C ARG A 58 -40.95 45.06 -6.89
N ASP A 59 -40.13 45.39 -7.89
CA ASP A 59 -40.61 45.82 -9.20
C ASP A 59 -41.46 44.74 -9.87
N LEU A 60 -41.07 43.47 -9.68
CA LEU A 60 -41.82 42.32 -10.16
C LEU A 60 -43.21 42.26 -9.52
N MET A 61 -43.29 42.39 -8.19
CA MET A 61 -44.56 42.38 -7.47
C MET A 61 -45.47 43.53 -7.94
N GLU A 62 -44.93 44.74 -8.07
CA GLU A 62 -45.70 45.89 -8.57
C GLU A 62 -46.16 45.69 -10.03
N ALA A 63 -45.31 45.12 -10.89
CA ALA A 63 -45.66 44.83 -12.28
C ALA A 63 -46.73 43.73 -12.38
N GLU A 64 -46.67 42.69 -11.55
CA GLU A 64 -47.70 41.64 -11.47
C GLU A 64 -49.04 42.22 -11.02
N GLU A 65 -49.04 43.14 -10.04
CA GLU A 65 -50.25 43.86 -9.63
C GLU A 65 -50.79 44.79 -10.71
N ARG A 66 -49.93 45.50 -11.47
CA ARG A 66 -50.35 46.31 -12.63
C ARG A 66 -51.02 45.45 -13.69
N VAL A 67 -50.40 44.32 -14.07
CA VAL A 67 -50.97 43.37 -15.03
C VAL A 67 -52.32 42.86 -14.53
N ALA A 68 -52.40 42.37 -13.29
CA ALA A 68 -53.64 41.83 -12.74
C ALA A 68 -54.79 42.87 -12.69
N ARG A 69 -54.49 44.13 -12.35
CA ARG A 69 -55.49 45.21 -12.37
C ARG A 69 -55.99 45.49 -13.79
N THR A 70 -55.08 45.58 -14.76
CA THR A 70 -55.44 45.84 -16.16
C THR A 70 -56.18 44.66 -16.79
N GLU A 71 -55.83 43.41 -16.44
CA GLU A 71 -56.57 42.21 -16.86
C GLU A 71 -58.03 42.23 -16.37
N ARG A 72 -58.27 42.59 -15.11
CA ARG A 72 -59.64 42.74 -14.58
C ARG A 72 -60.41 43.84 -15.30
N ALA A 73 -59.76 44.96 -15.59
CA ALA A 73 -60.35 46.08 -16.32
C ALA A 73 -60.74 45.68 -17.76
N VAL A 74 -59.82 45.00 -18.47
CA VAL A 74 -60.08 44.42 -19.80
C VAL A 74 -61.26 43.45 -19.74
N GLY A 75 -61.30 42.53 -18.78
CA GLY A 75 -62.40 41.57 -18.61
C GLY A 75 -63.76 42.24 -18.44
N THR A 76 -63.81 43.36 -17.70
CA THR A 76 -65.03 44.16 -17.51
C THR A 76 -65.45 44.87 -18.80
N GLN A 77 -64.50 45.41 -19.57
CA GLN A 77 -64.79 46.09 -20.84
C GLN A 77 -65.15 45.13 -21.98
N VAL A 78 -64.62 43.90 -21.98
CA VAL A 78 -65.03 42.85 -22.92
C VAL A 78 -66.54 42.58 -22.81
N GLN A 79 -67.08 42.56 -21.59
CA GLN A 79 -68.53 42.39 -21.38
C GLN A 79 -69.35 43.54 -21.96
N ARG A 80 -68.85 44.79 -21.89
CA ARG A 80 -69.52 45.98 -22.42
C ARG A 80 -69.42 46.10 -23.94
N ALA A 81 -68.30 45.69 -24.53
CA ALA A 81 -68.08 45.71 -25.99
C ALA A 81 -68.74 44.53 -26.74
N ASN A 82 -69.32 43.57 -26.01
CA ASN A 82 -69.96 42.38 -26.57
C ASN A 82 -71.23 42.74 -27.36
N LEU A 83 -71.53 41.97 -28.41
CA LEU A 83 -72.67 42.20 -29.30
C LEU A 83 -74.01 42.07 -28.55
N GLY A 84 -74.11 41.17 -27.58
CA GLY A 84 -75.38 40.85 -26.92
C GLY A 84 -76.47 40.43 -27.94
N TRP A 85 -77.73 40.52 -27.54
CA TRP A 85 -78.89 40.11 -28.37
C TRP A 85 -79.60 41.27 -29.08
N ASN A 86 -79.16 42.52 -28.89
CA ASN A 86 -79.84 43.72 -29.42
C ASN A 86 -79.17 44.25 -30.70
N PRO A 87 -79.80 44.15 -31.89
CA PRO A 87 -79.22 44.61 -33.15
C PRO A 87 -78.96 46.12 -33.23
N MET A 88 -79.72 46.94 -32.51
CA MET A 88 -79.51 48.40 -32.48
C MET A 88 -78.26 48.81 -31.70
N TYR A 89 -77.85 47.97 -30.73
CA TYR A 89 -76.60 48.16 -29.99
C TYR A 89 -75.37 47.79 -30.84
N TRP A 90 -75.54 46.98 -31.90
CA TRP A 90 -74.42 46.57 -32.74
C TRP A 90 -73.81 47.73 -33.51
N PHE A 91 -74.60 48.76 -33.82
CA PHE A 91 -74.18 49.95 -34.55
C PHE A 91 -74.24 51.23 -33.68
N SER A 92 -74.34 51.09 -32.35
CA SER A 92 -74.40 52.24 -31.46
C SER A 92 -73.02 52.89 -31.30
N ALA A 93 -73.02 54.22 -31.15
CA ALA A 93 -71.81 54.98 -30.80
C ALA A 93 -71.21 54.52 -29.45
N GLU A 94 -72.07 54.10 -28.51
CA GLU A 94 -71.69 53.56 -27.20
C GLU A 94 -70.86 52.27 -27.32
N ARG A 95 -71.22 51.38 -28.26
CA ARG A 95 -70.45 50.15 -28.51
C ARG A 95 -69.12 50.45 -29.20
N ASP A 96 -69.10 51.38 -30.14
CA ASP A 96 -67.88 51.78 -30.84
C ASP A 96 -66.86 52.42 -29.86
N GLU A 97 -67.35 53.27 -28.96
CA GLU A 97 -66.56 53.82 -27.86
C GLU A 97 -66.05 52.72 -26.91
N ALA A 98 -66.90 51.77 -26.52
CA ALA A 98 -66.50 50.62 -25.70
C ALA A 98 -65.42 49.74 -26.36
N LYS A 99 -65.49 49.55 -27.69
CA LYS A 99 -64.42 48.87 -28.45
C LYS A 99 -63.12 49.66 -28.43
N GLY A 100 -63.16 50.96 -28.68
CA GLY A 100 -61.98 51.83 -28.63
C GLY A 100 -61.32 51.84 -27.24
N HIS A 101 -62.12 51.82 -26.16
CA HIS A 101 -61.61 51.68 -24.80
C HIS A 101 -61.00 50.31 -24.53
N LEU A 102 -61.62 49.23 -25.01
CA LEU A 102 -61.10 47.88 -24.88
C LEU A 102 -59.75 47.71 -25.60
N GLU A 103 -59.61 48.26 -26.80
CA GLU A 103 -58.36 48.22 -27.58
C GLU A 103 -57.22 48.93 -26.84
N ARG A 104 -57.45 50.15 -26.32
CA ARG A 104 -56.47 50.88 -25.50
C ARG A 104 -56.05 50.10 -24.26
N GLN A 105 -57.00 49.44 -23.57
CA GLN A 105 -56.69 48.63 -22.39
C GLN A 105 -55.93 47.35 -22.73
N ARG A 106 -56.19 46.73 -23.89
CA ARG A 106 -55.41 45.59 -24.39
C ARG A 106 -53.97 46.01 -24.73
N ASP A 107 -53.79 47.17 -25.34
CA ASP A 107 -52.44 47.70 -25.61
C ASP A 107 -51.68 48.00 -24.32
N GLN A 108 -52.34 48.56 -23.31
CA GLN A 108 -51.76 48.75 -21.97
C GLN A 108 -51.40 47.43 -21.31
N LEU A 109 -52.27 46.42 -21.40
CA LEU A 109 -52.00 45.08 -20.89
C LEU A 109 -50.77 44.46 -21.56
N ASN A 110 -50.69 44.54 -22.89
CA ASN A 110 -49.54 44.04 -23.64
C ASN A 110 -48.23 44.73 -23.22
N LYS A 111 -48.27 46.05 -22.98
CA LYS A 111 -47.12 46.82 -22.48
C LYS A 111 -46.70 46.35 -21.07
N HIS A 112 -47.64 46.22 -20.14
CA HIS A 112 -47.34 45.74 -18.78
C HIS A 112 -46.85 44.28 -18.77
N GLN A 113 -47.41 43.42 -19.61
CA GLN A 113 -46.92 42.05 -19.76
C GLN A 113 -45.51 42.00 -20.37
N ALA A 114 -45.16 42.90 -21.29
CA ALA A 114 -43.80 43.01 -21.83
C ALA A 114 -42.81 43.52 -20.77
N GLU A 115 -43.19 44.51 -19.98
CA GLU A 115 -42.44 45.02 -18.83
C GLU A 115 -42.17 43.91 -17.81
N LEU A 116 -43.22 43.16 -17.43
CA LEU A 116 -43.12 42.01 -16.53
C LEU A 116 -42.14 40.95 -17.04
N ARG A 117 -42.18 40.64 -18.34
CA ARG A 117 -41.24 39.70 -18.97
C ARG A 117 -39.81 40.22 -18.92
N SER A 118 -39.59 41.52 -19.10
CA SER A 118 -38.25 42.13 -18.96
C SER A 118 -37.71 41.99 -17.54
N ILE A 119 -38.51 42.36 -16.54
CA ILE A 119 -38.11 42.26 -15.12
C ILE A 119 -37.77 40.80 -14.77
N LYS A 120 -38.59 39.82 -15.20
CA LYS A 120 -38.30 38.39 -14.99
C LYS A 120 -37.00 37.94 -15.66
N ARG A 121 -36.72 38.44 -16.87
CA ARG A 121 -35.48 38.13 -17.60
C ARG A 121 -34.27 38.68 -16.87
N ASP A 122 -34.35 39.90 -16.35
CA ASP A 122 -33.24 40.59 -15.71
C ASP A 122 -32.98 40.06 -14.28
N LEU A 123 -34.04 39.62 -13.57
CA LEU A 123 -33.94 39.00 -12.25
C LEU A 123 -33.13 37.69 -12.23
N ARG A 124 -33.26 36.86 -13.27
CA ARG A 124 -32.61 35.53 -13.34
C ARG A 124 -31.08 35.59 -13.20
N PRO A 125 -30.32 36.38 -14.00
CA PRO A 125 -28.87 36.45 -13.88
C PRO A 125 -28.41 37.04 -12.53
N HIS A 126 -29.14 38.01 -11.97
CA HIS A 126 -28.83 38.55 -10.63
C HIS A 126 -29.00 37.48 -9.53
N LYS A 127 -30.07 36.67 -9.58
CA LYS A 127 -30.23 35.53 -8.66
C LYS A 127 -29.10 34.51 -8.78
N GLN A 128 -28.64 34.22 -9.99
CA GLN A 128 -27.53 33.29 -10.22
C GLN A 128 -26.20 33.84 -9.69
N ARG A 129 -25.89 35.11 -9.96
CA ARG A 129 -24.70 35.78 -9.42
C ARG A 129 -24.72 35.87 -7.90
N ARG A 130 -25.86 36.22 -7.30
CA ARG A 130 -26.04 36.21 -5.84
C ARG A 130 -25.72 34.83 -5.26
N LYS A 131 -26.25 33.75 -5.85
CA LYS A 131 -26.01 32.38 -5.40
C LYS A 131 -24.52 32.01 -5.49
N ALA A 132 -23.84 32.38 -6.57
CA ALA A 132 -22.41 32.12 -6.74
C ALA A 132 -21.56 32.89 -5.71
N ALA A 133 -21.78 34.20 -5.58
CA ALA A 133 -21.07 35.04 -4.62
C ALA A 133 -21.31 34.58 -3.16
N PHE A 134 -22.53 34.17 -2.83
CA PHE A 134 -22.85 33.59 -1.54
C PHE A 134 -22.07 32.30 -1.29
N ALA A 135 -21.99 31.39 -2.27
CA ALA A 135 -21.27 30.13 -2.13
C ALA A 135 -19.75 30.34 -1.93
N GLU A 136 -19.16 31.34 -2.61
CA GLU A 136 -17.74 31.67 -2.43
C GLU A 136 -17.44 32.25 -1.06
N VAL A 137 -18.26 33.20 -0.58
CA VAL A 137 -18.13 33.78 0.76
C VAL A 137 -18.35 32.70 1.83
N ALA A 138 -19.36 31.86 1.67
CA ALA A 138 -19.62 30.76 2.60
C ALA A 138 -18.48 29.74 2.64
N ARG A 139 -17.87 29.41 1.48
CA ARG A 139 -16.67 28.55 1.44
C ARG A 139 -15.51 29.16 2.19
N TYR A 140 -15.26 30.47 2.00
CA TYR A 140 -14.20 31.19 2.71
C TYR A 140 -14.43 31.18 4.22
N ASP A 141 -15.63 31.56 4.67
CA ASP A 141 -15.97 31.66 6.09
C ASP A 141 -16.00 30.29 6.80
N ALA A 142 -16.30 29.21 6.08
CA ALA A 142 -16.28 27.85 6.61
C ALA A 142 -14.86 27.25 6.73
N MET A 143 -13.88 27.83 6.03
CA MET A 143 -12.51 27.33 6.01
C MET A 143 -11.73 27.90 7.20
N ASP A 144 -11.09 27.02 7.96
CA ASP A 144 -10.19 27.39 9.06
C ASP A 144 -8.73 27.29 8.57
N PRO A 145 -8.09 28.40 8.16
CA PRO A 145 -6.76 28.37 7.56
C PRO A 145 -5.69 27.90 8.56
N VAL A 146 -5.91 28.09 9.87
CA VAL A 146 -4.95 27.65 10.90
C VAL A 146 -4.98 26.13 11.01
N LYS A 147 -6.18 25.54 11.07
CA LYS A 147 -6.32 24.07 11.06
C LYS A 147 -5.81 23.46 9.76
N LEU A 148 -6.09 24.10 8.62
CA LEU A 148 -5.62 23.60 7.33
C LEU A 148 -4.09 23.65 7.22
N ALA A 149 -3.45 24.71 7.71
CA ALA A 149 -1.98 24.79 7.78
C ALA A 149 -1.39 23.69 8.69
N GLN A 150 -2.01 23.43 9.84
CA GLN A 150 -1.58 22.33 10.72
C GLN A 150 -1.71 20.95 10.04
N VAL A 151 -2.77 20.73 9.26
CA VAL A 151 -2.94 19.51 8.47
C VAL A 151 -1.83 19.38 7.42
N VAL A 152 -1.49 20.48 6.73
CA VAL A 152 -0.37 20.49 5.77
C VAL A 152 0.95 20.14 6.45
N ASP A 153 1.26 20.77 7.59
CA ASP A 153 2.49 20.52 8.35
C ASP A 153 2.59 19.06 8.81
N GLN A 154 1.47 18.50 9.29
CA GLN A 154 1.40 17.09 9.69
C GLN A 154 1.61 16.15 8.49
N LEU A 155 0.93 16.42 7.37
CA LEU A 155 1.11 15.65 6.14
C LEU A 155 2.56 15.75 5.61
N ASP A 156 3.20 16.91 5.71
CA ASP A 156 4.61 17.10 5.34
C ASP A 156 5.55 16.23 6.19
N ALA A 157 5.34 16.20 7.50
CA ALA A 157 6.09 15.36 8.42
C ALA A 157 5.88 13.87 8.10
N ASP A 158 4.63 13.46 7.88
CA ASP A 158 4.28 12.07 7.61
C ASP A 158 4.79 11.61 6.24
N VAL A 159 4.69 12.44 5.19
CA VAL A 159 5.25 12.15 3.86
C VAL A 159 6.76 11.99 3.96
N THR A 160 7.44 12.86 4.71
CA THR A 160 8.89 12.78 4.91
C THR A 160 9.29 11.49 5.63
N SER A 161 8.56 11.12 6.70
CA SER A 161 8.81 9.89 7.45
C SER A 161 8.57 8.65 6.59
N ASN A 162 7.41 8.57 5.93
CA ASN A 162 7.06 7.42 5.07
C ASN A 162 7.99 7.28 3.87
N ARG A 163 8.52 8.39 3.31
CA ARG A 163 9.51 8.33 2.22
C ARG A 163 10.81 7.68 2.69
N ARG A 164 11.30 8.02 3.88
CA ARG A 164 12.49 7.37 4.47
C ARG A 164 12.25 5.88 4.73
N THR A 165 11.07 5.53 5.26
CA THR A 165 10.68 4.12 5.45
C THR A 165 10.62 3.38 4.12
N LEU A 166 10.09 4.00 3.07
CA LEU A 166 10.04 3.42 1.74
C LEU A 166 11.45 3.20 1.17
N GLU A 167 12.35 4.17 1.30
CA GLU A 167 13.74 4.03 0.85
C GLU A 167 14.46 2.85 1.54
N ASP A 168 14.28 2.69 2.86
CA ASP A 168 14.84 1.54 3.60
C ASP A 168 14.24 0.21 3.13
N LEU A 169 12.91 0.16 2.97
CA LEU A 169 12.20 -1.03 2.54
C LEU A 169 12.57 -1.42 1.10
N GLU A 170 12.77 -0.44 0.21
CA GLU A 170 13.22 -0.66 -1.16
C GLU A 170 14.64 -1.21 -1.21
N ARG A 171 15.55 -0.67 -0.40
CA ARG A 171 16.90 -1.22 -0.26
C ARG A 171 16.86 -2.67 0.20
N ARG A 172 16.08 -2.97 1.24
CA ARG A 172 15.91 -4.35 1.74
C ARG A 172 15.28 -5.26 0.69
N ARG A 173 14.29 -4.78 -0.07
CA ARG A 173 13.70 -5.52 -1.18
C ARG A 173 14.78 -5.89 -2.20
N ASP A 174 15.62 -4.94 -2.60
CA ASP A 174 16.65 -5.16 -3.63
C ASP A 174 17.72 -6.16 -3.17
N GLU A 175 18.13 -6.12 -1.90
CA GLU A 175 19.03 -7.11 -1.30
C GLU A 175 18.43 -8.53 -1.36
N VAL A 176 17.13 -8.64 -1.14
CA VAL A 176 16.40 -9.92 -1.16
C VAL A 176 16.23 -10.42 -2.58
N ASP A 177 15.88 -9.54 -3.53
CA ASP A 177 15.79 -9.90 -4.94
C ASP A 177 17.15 -10.40 -5.47
N ALA A 178 18.25 -9.74 -5.11
CA ALA A 178 19.60 -10.19 -5.44
C ALA A 178 19.91 -11.57 -4.84
N ALA A 179 19.52 -11.83 -3.59
CA ALA A 179 19.71 -13.12 -2.95
C ALA A 179 18.86 -14.25 -3.58
N LEU A 180 17.68 -13.93 -4.13
CA LEU A 180 16.76 -14.88 -4.75
C LEU A 180 17.10 -15.17 -6.22
N GLU A 181 17.82 -14.29 -6.92
CA GLU A 181 18.08 -14.39 -8.36
C GLU A 181 18.69 -15.75 -8.77
N SER A 182 19.80 -16.13 -8.14
CA SER A 182 20.52 -17.36 -8.49
C SER A 182 19.70 -18.63 -8.21
N PRO A 183 19.10 -18.81 -7.01
CA PRO A 183 18.19 -19.94 -6.75
C PRO A 183 16.99 -19.99 -7.70
N LEU A 184 16.39 -18.86 -8.07
CA LEU A 184 15.27 -18.82 -9.03
C LEU A 184 15.68 -19.28 -10.41
N ARG A 185 16.85 -18.85 -10.89
CA ARG A 185 17.41 -19.31 -12.17
C ARG A 185 17.63 -20.82 -12.16
N ILE A 186 18.22 -21.35 -11.09
CA ILE A 186 18.44 -22.80 -10.91
C ILE A 186 17.10 -23.55 -10.92
N LEU A 187 16.11 -23.07 -10.17
CA LEU A 187 14.76 -23.67 -10.15
C LEU A 187 14.14 -23.70 -11.55
N GLY A 188 14.33 -22.64 -12.35
CA GLY A 188 13.92 -22.60 -13.75
C GLY A 188 14.55 -23.71 -14.58
N THR A 189 15.87 -23.93 -14.44
CA THR A 189 16.57 -25.02 -15.15
C THR A 189 16.06 -26.41 -14.74
N TYR A 190 15.86 -26.66 -13.44
CA TYR A 190 15.32 -27.93 -12.97
C TYR A 190 13.89 -28.18 -13.46
N ARG A 191 13.03 -27.16 -13.48
CA ARG A 191 11.67 -27.29 -14.01
C ARG A 191 11.67 -27.61 -15.51
N ALA A 192 12.56 -26.98 -16.29
CA ALA A 192 12.73 -27.27 -17.71
C ALA A 192 13.23 -28.71 -17.94
N ASP A 193 14.20 -29.16 -17.15
CA ASP A 193 14.71 -30.54 -17.22
C ASP A 193 13.63 -31.57 -16.84
N ALA A 194 12.83 -31.29 -15.80
CA ALA A 194 11.72 -32.15 -15.40
C ALA A 194 10.67 -32.26 -16.51
N ALA A 195 10.30 -31.15 -17.15
CA ALA A 195 9.41 -31.15 -18.31
C ALA A 195 9.97 -32.01 -19.45
N ARG A 196 11.24 -31.79 -19.83
CA ARG A 196 11.92 -32.59 -20.86
C ARG A 196 11.90 -34.08 -20.53
N PHE A 197 12.18 -34.47 -19.28
CA PHE A 197 12.16 -35.88 -18.90
C PHE A 197 10.75 -36.48 -18.93
N LYS A 198 9.71 -35.71 -18.59
CA LYS A 198 8.31 -36.15 -18.73
C LYS A 198 7.95 -36.38 -20.20
N ASP A 199 8.37 -35.50 -21.10
CA ASP A 199 8.14 -35.65 -22.54
C ASP A 199 8.89 -36.86 -23.12
N ASP A 200 10.15 -37.07 -22.71
CA ASP A 200 10.94 -38.24 -23.09
C ASP A 200 10.28 -39.55 -22.62
N ILE A 201 9.75 -39.58 -21.39
CA ILE A 201 9.03 -40.74 -20.84
C ILE A 201 7.78 -41.02 -21.69
N ALA A 202 6.94 -40.01 -21.94
CA ALA A 202 5.71 -40.19 -22.73
C ALA A 202 6.00 -40.62 -24.18
N ALA A 203 7.09 -40.14 -24.78
CA ALA A 203 7.52 -40.58 -26.10
C ALA A 203 8.04 -42.03 -26.10
N ALA A 204 8.83 -42.42 -25.09
CA ALA A 204 9.32 -43.79 -24.97
C ALA A 204 8.21 -44.80 -24.61
N GLU A 205 7.23 -44.39 -23.79
CA GLU A 205 6.04 -45.22 -23.48
C GLU A 205 5.18 -45.49 -24.71
N ARG A 206 5.02 -44.50 -25.61
CA ARG A 206 4.37 -44.70 -26.91
C ARG A 206 5.11 -45.72 -27.77
N LEU A 207 6.43 -45.59 -27.90
CA LEU A 207 7.24 -46.57 -28.64
C LEU A 207 7.16 -47.98 -28.02
N ASP A 208 7.10 -48.11 -26.69
CA ASP A 208 6.93 -49.42 -26.03
C ASP A 208 5.55 -50.04 -26.32
N SER A 209 4.51 -49.20 -26.33
CA SER A 209 3.15 -49.61 -26.70
C SER A 209 3.07 -50.06 -28.16
N ASP A 210 3.64 -49.28 -29.08
CA ASP A 210 3.66 -49.59 -30.51
C ASP A 210 4.46 -50.87 -30.79
N LEU A 211 5.56 -51.11 -30.06
CA LEU A 211 6.31 -52.36 -30.12
C LEU A 211 5.49 -53.57 -29.68
N GLY A 212 4.62 -53.39 -28.68
CA GLY A 212 3.69 -54.42 -28.22
C GLY A 212 2.57 -54.71 -29.22
N ALA A 213 2.17 -53.72 -30.02
CA ALA A 213 1.12 -53.83 -31.03
C ALA A 213 1.62 -54.26 -32.42
N ALA A 214 2.93 -54.14 -32.68
CA ALA A 214 3.53 -54.45 -33.98
C ALA A 214 3.34 -55.92 -34.38
N THR A 215 2.92 -56.13 -35.63
CA THR A 215 2.46 -57.45 -36.12
C THR A 215 3.58 -58.28 -36.72
N ASN A 216 4.68 -57.65 -37.13
CA ASN A 216 5.79 -58.30 -37.82
C ASN A 216 7.17 -57.85 -37.30
N SER A 217 8.22 -58.56 -37.71
CA SER A 217 9.61 -58.27 -37.30
C SER A 217 10.15 -56.97 -37.89
N TYR A 218 9.66 -56.55 -39.06
CA TYR A 218 10.09 -55.34 -39.73
C TYR A 218 9.60 -54.07 -39.01
N GLU A 219 8.31 -54.00 -38.64
CA GLU A 219 7.72 -52.91 -37.83
C GLU A 219 8.45 -52.76 -36.49
N ARG A 220 8.75 -53.88 -35.82
CA ARG A 220 9.52 -53.88 -34.57
C ARG A 220 10.93 -53.34 -34.77
N ALA A 221 11.60 -53.71 -35.86
CA ALA A 221 12.93 -53.19 -36.18
C ALA A 221 12.91 -51.67 -36.41
N LEU A 222 11.91 -51.16 -37.13
CA LEU A 222 11.74 -49.73 -37.38
C LEU A 222 11.52 -48.94 -36.07
N LEU A 223 10.68 -49.45 -35.16
CA LEU A 223 10.45 -48.83 -33.85
C LEU A 223 11.69 -48.85 -32.95
N HIS A 224 12.50 -49.93 -33.00
CA HIS A 224 13.78 -49.99 -32.31
C HIS A 224 14.78 -48.96 -32.88
N GLU A 225 14.81 -48.77 -34.20
CA GLU A 225 15.64 -47.78 -34.87
C GLU A 225 15.19 -46.34 -34.54
N GLN A 226 13.88 -46.08 -34.49
CA GLN A 226 13.33 -44.79 -34.04
C GLN A 226 13.73 -44.49 -32.59
N CYS A 227 13.66 -45.49 -31.71
CA CYS A 227 14.10 -45.34 -30.33
C CYS A 227 15.61 -45.06 -30.24
N GLU A 228 16.42 -45.74 -31.06
CA GLU A 228 17.87 -45.53 -31.13
C GLU A 228 18.22 -44.14 -31.66
N GLY A 229 17.58 -43.69 -32.74
CA GLY A 229 17.81 -42.37 -33.32
C GLY A 229 17.43 -41.23 -32.37
N ARG A 230 16.36 -41.40 -31.59
CA ARG A 230 15.90 -40.35 -30.65
C ARG A 230 16.61 -40.37 -29.31
N PHE A 231 16.89 -41.54 -28.76
CA PHE A 231 17.35 -41.69 -27.36
C PHE A 231 18.72 -42.36 -27.22
N GLY A 232 19.36 -42.76 -28.32
CA GLY A 232 20.66 -43.44 -28.32
C GLY A 232 20.60 -44.89 -27.82
N THR A 233 19.40 -45.48 -27.71
CA THR A 233 19.22 -46.88 -27.31
C THR A 233 18.03 -47.51 -28.00
N ARG A 234 18.15 -48.79 -28.38
CA ARG A 234 17.06 -49.56 -29.01
C ARG A 234 15.95 -49.97 -28.04
N SER A 235 16.07 -49.73 -26.74
CA SER A 235 15.10 -50.23 -25.75
C SER A 235 14.28 -49.10 -25.11
N PRO A 236 13.01 -48.91 -25.51
CA PRO A 236 12.14 -47.90 -24.91
C PRO A 236 11.99 -48.05 -23.39
N ARG A 237 11.88 -49.29 -22.89
CA ARG A 237 11.83 -49.57 -21.44
C ARG A 237 13.07 -49.07 -20.69
N LYS A 238 14.27 -49.19 -21.27
CA LYS A 238 15.51 -48.65 -20.67
C LYS A 238 15.48 -47.12 -20.64
N VAL A 239 14.94 -46.47 -21.68
CA VAL A 239 14.74 -45.00 -21.71
C VAL A 239 13.80 -44.59 -20.58
N VAL A 240 12.62 -45.21 -20.48
CA VAL A 240 11.64 -44.91 -19.42
C VAL A 240 12.25 -45.07 -18.03
N ALA A 241 12.94 -46.17 -17.75
CA ALA A 241 13.56 -46.41 -16.45
C ALA A 241 14.65 -45.38 -16.12
N ASN A 242 15.51 -45.03 -17.10
CA ASN A 242 16.54 -44.00 -16.92
C ASN A 242 15.92 -42.63 -16.66
N ARG A 243 14.94 -42.23 -17.48
CA ARG A 243 14.30 -40.92 -17.40
C ARG A 243 13.46 -40.75 -16.14
N ARG A 244 12.73 -41.79 -15.70
CA ARG A 244 12.03 -41.78 -14.40
C ARG A 244 13.00 -41.58 -13.23
N ARG A 245 14.16 -42.24 -13.24
CA ARG A 245 15.20 -42.03 -12.19
C ARG A 245 15.72 -40.58 -12.18
N ARG A 246 15.99 -40.02 -13.36
CA ARG A 246 16.46 -38.63 -13.48
C ARG A 246 15.37 -37.62 -13.09
N LEU A 247 14.12 -37.88 -13.47
CA LEU A 247 12.97 -37.08 -13.07
C LEU A 247 12.84 -37.04 -11.54
N ALA A 248 12.86 -38.20 -10.87
CA ALA A 248 12.81 -38.26 -9.41
C ALA A 248 14.00 -37.58 -8.71
N ALA A 249 15.17 -37.54 -9.34
CA ALA A 249 16.31 -36.77 -8.83
C ALA A 249 16.05 -35.26 -8.94
N VAL A 250 15.65 -34.79 -10.12
CA VAL A 250 15.36 -33.37 -10.36
C VAL A 250 14.18 -32.88 -9.53
N GLU A 251 13.13 -33.67 -9.33
CA GLU A 251 12.00 -33.32 -8.47
C GLU A 251 12.42 -33.12 -7.00
N ARG A 252 13.38 -33.91 -6.50
CA ARG A 252 13.98 -33.68 -5.17
C ARG A 252 14.80 -32.40 -5.13
N ASP A 253 15.53 -32.08 -6.19
CA ASP A 253 16.32 -30.84 -6.27
C ASP A 253 15.44 -29.60 -6.42
N ILE A 254 14.30 -29.70 -7.11
CA ILE A 254 13.23 -28.70 -7.12
C ILE A 254 12.76 -28.44 -5.69
N ALA A 255 12.33 -29.48 -4.96
CA ALA A 255 11.83 -29.34 -3.60
C ALA A 255 12.86 -28.70 -2.64
N LYS A 256 14.13 -29.08 -2.75
CA LYS A 256 15.23 -28.47 -1.97
C LYS A 256 15.42 -26.99 -2.31
N THR A 257 15.35 -26.64 -3.60
CA THR A 257 15.53 -25.25 -4.05
C THR A 257 14.35 -24.39 -3.64
N GLU A 258 13.12 -24.91 -3.71
CA GLU A 258 11.91 -24.24 -3.22
C GLU A 258 11.99 -24.00 -1.71
N SER A 259 12.37 -25.01 -0.92
CA SER A 259 12.57 -24.83 0.53
C SER A 259 13.65 -23.77 0.85
N ARG A 260 14.73 -23.72 0.08
CA ARG A 260 15.75 -22.67 0.22
C ARG A 260 15.20 -21.28 -0.12
N LEU A 261 14.38 -21.15 -1.16
CA LEU A 261 13.73 -19.89 -1.53
C LEU A 261 12.79 -19.40 -0.43
N GLU A 262 12.00 -20.31 0.17
CA GLU A 262 11.13 -20.00 1.30
C GLU A 262 11.92 -19.54 2.53
N GLN A 263 13.05 -20.18 2.83
CA GLN A 263 13.92 -19.74 3.93
C GLN A 263 14.50 -18.34 3.69
N LEU A 264 14.93 -18.03 2.46
CA LEU A 264 15.41 -16.69 2.11
C LEU A 264 14.29 -15.65 2.24
N ALA A 265 13.09 -15.96 1.76
CA ALA A 265 11.91 -15.11 1.88
C ALA A 265 11.52 -14.86 3.34
N SER A 266 11.51 -15.91 4.16
CA SER A 266 11.19 -15.82 5.59
C SER A 266 12.23 -15.01 6.35
N ARG A 267 13.52 -15.14 6.04
CA ARG A 267 14.57 -14.30 6.65
C ARG A 267 14.39 -12.83 6.29
N ALA A 268 14.06 -12.55 5.04
CA ALA A 268 13.85 -11.20 4.52
C ALA A 268 12.70 -10.45 5.20
N SER A 269 11.61 -11.16 5.53
CA SER A 269 10.43 -10.56 6.17
C SER A 269 10.58 -10.32 7.67
N ARG A 270 11.66 -10.78 8.30
CA ARG A 270 11.87 -10.56 9.74
C ARG A 270 12.21 -9.09 10.00
N ASP A 271 11.40 -8.44 10.83
CA ASP A 271 11.70 -7.13 11.40
C ASP A 271 12.45 -7.33 12.72
N VAL A 272 13.78 -7.36 12.65
CA VAL A 272 14.65 -7.62 13.81
C VAL A 272 15.18 -6.29 14.34
N LYS A 273 14.52 -5.74 15.37
CA LYS A 273 14.92 -4.48 16.02
C LYS A 273 15.97 -4.70 17.10
N THR A 274 15.79 -5.75 17.88
CA THR A 274 16.63 -6.05 19.04
C THR A 274 17.15 -7.48 18.97
N VAL A 275 18.39 -7.69 19.40
CA VAL A 275 19.01 -9.00 19.46
C VAL A 275 19.56 -9.25 20.86
N ILE A 276 19.18 -10.39 21.44
CA ILE A 276 19.72 -10.92 22.70
C ILE A 276 20.75 -12.00 22.35
N LEU A 277 22.01 -11.77 22.71
CA LEU A 277 23.10 -12.73 22.53
C LEU A 277 23.23 -13.58 23.78
N ASP A 278 23.18 -14.90 23.60
CA ASP A 278 23.68 -15.84 24.60
C ASP A 278 25.21 -15.78 24.61
N GLY A 279 25.73 -14.87 25.42
CA GLY A 279 27.16 -14.56 25.48
C GLY A 279 27.96 -15.75 25.97
N SER A 280 27.39 -16.59 26.85
CA SER A 280 28.05 -17.82 27.30
C SER A 280 28.20 -18.80 26.15
N ASN A 281 27.15 -19.03 25.35
CA ASN A 281 27.19 -19.93 24.20
C ASN A 281 28.19 -19.46 23.13
N LEU A 282 28.22 -18.16 22.86
CA LEU A 282 29.10 -17.53 21.85
C LEU A 282 30.59 -17.47 22.24
N CYS A 283 30.95 -17.81 23.49
CA CYS A 283 32.34 -17.88 23.94
C CYS A 283 33.01 -19.23 23.68
N TYR A 284 32.30 -20.18 23.07
CA TYR A 284 32.81 -21.52 22.79
C TYR A 284 32.75 -21.83 21.30
N GLU A 285 33.77 -22.50 20.81
CA GLU A 285 33.78 -23.16 19.51
C GLU A 285 33.86 -24.67 19.75
N GLU A 286 32.81 -25.40 19.38
CA GLU A 286 32.58 -26.79 19.78
C GLU A 286 32.59 -26.96 21.31
N SER A 287 33.75 -27.28 21.88
CA SER A 287 33.98 -27.44 23.31
C SER A 287 35.14 -26.60 23.85
N ALA A 288 35.85 -25.91 22.95
CA ALA A 288 36.99 -25.07 23.31
C ALA A 288 36.51 -23.65 23.64
N PHE A 289 36.94 -23.14 24.79
CA PHE A 289 36.69 -21.76 25.17
C PHE A 289 37.58 -20.81 24.35
N ILE A 290 36.96 -19.94 23.56
CA ILE A 290 37.64 -18.96 22.70
C ILE A 290 37.57 -17.53 23.27
N GLY A 291 36.99 -17.38 24.46
CA GLY A 291 36.78 -16.08 25.09
C GLY A 291 35.82 -15.19 24.31
N LEU A 292 36.03 -13.88 24.36
CA LEU A 292 35.16 -12.89 23.71
C LEU A 292 35.52 -12.65 22.23
N THR A 293 36.48 -13.39 21.67
CA THR A 293 37.11 -13.09 20.37
C THR A 293 36.12 -13.14 19.20
N ALA A 294 35.18 -14.07 19.19
CA ALA A 294 34.09 -14.13 18.21
C ALA A 294 32.96 -13.13 18.50
N LEU A 295 32.69 -12.90 19.79
CA LEU A 295 31.57 -12.07 20.24
C LEU A 295 31.82 -10.57 19.97
N GLN A 296 33.06 -10.11 20.11
CA GLN A 296 33.44 -8.71 19.87
C GLN A 296 33.08 -8.18 18.47
N PRO A 297 33.56 -8.80 17.37
CA PRO A 297 33.23 -8.33 16.04
C PRO A 297 31.74 -8.55 15.71
N LEU A 298 31.11 -9.61 16.22
CA LEU A 298 29.67 -9.82 16.07
C LEU A 298 28.86 -8.68 16.70
N VAL A 299 29.17 -8.30 17.94
CA VAL A 299 28.52 -7.17 18.63
C VAL A 299 28.75 -5.87 17.88
N ALA A 300 29.98 -5.59 17.47
CA ALA A 300 30.31 -4.39 16.71
C ALA A 300 29.49 -4.30 15.42
N ARG A 301 29.32 -5.43 14.71
CA ARG A 301 28.50 -5.49 13.49
C ARG A 301 27.02 -5.28 13.79
N LEU A 302 26.47 -5.98 14.79
CA LEU A 302 25.04 -5.91 15.12
C LEU A 302 24.62 -4.52 15.63
N ALA A 303 25.44 -3.91 16.48
CA ALA A 303 25.16 -2.61 17.10
C ALA A 303 25.08 -1.45 16.08
N THR A 304 25.51 -1.64 14.83
CA THR A 304 25.35 -0.64 13.77
C THR A 304 23.91 -0.41 13.35
N THR A 305 23.04 -1.40 13.54
CA THR A 305 21.69 -1.43 12.97
C THR A 305 20.62 -1.90 13.95
N ARG A 306 21.01 -2.44 15.11
CA ARG A 306 20.11 -3.10 16.06
C ARG A 306 20.52 -2.79 17.49
N ASP A 307 19.55 -2.84 18.39
CA ASP A 307 19.82 -2.84 19.82
C ASP A 307 20.36 -4.22 20.22
N VAL A 308 21.52 -4.25 20.88
CA VAL A 308 22.18 -5.50 21.26
C VAL A 308 22.24 -5.62 22.77
N THR A 309 21.73 -6.74 23.29
CA THR A 309 21.93 -7.13 24.69
C THR A 309 22.70 -8.43 24.73
N VAL A 310 23.73 -8.51 25.56
CA VAL A 310 24.51 -9.73 25.78
C VAL A 310 24.25 -10.22 27.19
N VAL A 311 23.75 -11.44 27.30
CA VAL A 311 23.50 -12.08 28.59
C VAL A 311 24.54 -13.17 28.80
N PHE A 312 25.19 -13.13 29.96
CA PHE A 312 26.11 -14.18 30.38
C PHE A 312 25.61 -14.89 31.63
N ASP A 313 25.93 -16.18 31.70
CA ASP A 313 25.86 -16.94 32.93
C ASP A 313 26.83 -16.39 34.00
N ALA A 314 26.50 -16.58 35.27
CA ALA A 314 27.30 -16.11 36.40
C ALA A 314 28.76 -16.63 36.37
N SER A 315 28.99 -17.80 35.79
CA SER A 315 30.30 -18.44 35.69
C SER A 315 31.31 -17.66 34.83
N ILE A 316 30.86 -16.81 33.89
CA ILE A 316 31.74 -16.12 32.95
C ILE A 316 32.81 -15.26 33.66
N ARG A 317 32.45 -14.65 34.79
CA ARG A 317 33.35 -13.79 35.59
C ARG A 317 34.60 -14.53 36.01
N ARG A 318 34.45 -15.80 36.41
CA ARG A 318 35.54 -16.65 36.87
C ARG A 318 36.41 -17.11 35.69
N ILE A 319 35.78 -17.44 34.57
CA ILE A 319 36.46 -17.99 33.38
C ILE A 319 37.32 -16.89 32.73
N LEU A 320 36.75 -15.71 32.49
CA LEU A 320 37.46 -14.57 31.88
C LEU A 320 38.32 -13.79 32.87
N ARG A 321 38.17 -14.02 34.18
CA ARG A 321 38.78 -13.21 35.26
C ARG A 321 38.45 -11.71 35.13
N PHE A 322 37.26 -11.41 34.62
CA PHE A 322 36.73 -10.05 34.47
C PHE A 322 35.64 -9.78 35.51
N GLY A 323 35.65 -8.55 36.06
CA GLY A 323 34.47 -7.99 36.72
C GLY A 323 33.51 -7.37 35.70
N ASP A 324 32.27 -7.10 36.10
CA ASP A 324 31.19 -6.64 35.19
C ASP A 324 31.56 -5.37 34.42
N ARG A 325 32.30 -4.44 35.05
CA ARG A 325 32.78 -3.23 34.38
C ARG A 325 33.78 -3.52 33.27
N ALA A 326 34.72 -4.44 33.51
CA ALA A 326 35.70 -4.86 32.51
C ALA A 326 35.01 -5.58 31.35
N LEU A 327 34.04 -6.45 31.65
CA LEU A 327 33.26 -7.16 30.63
C LEU A 327 32.46 -6.21 29.73
N ARG A 328 31.79 -5.20 30.32
CA ARG A 328 31.11 -4.13 29.56
C ARG A 328 32.06 -3.35 28.66
N ALA A 329 33.26 -3.04 29.15
CA ALA A 329 34.26 -2.32 28.36
C ALA A 329 34.74 -3.11 27.13
N GLN A 330 34.66 -4.45 27.16
CA GLN A 330 35.06 -5.30 26.04
C GLN A 330 34.00 -5.39 24.92
N LEU A 331 32.76 -4.99 25.18
CA LEU A 331 31.63 -5.11 24.25
C LEU A 331 30.92 -3.76 24.08
N PRO A 332 31.61 -2.76 23.49
CA PRO A 332 31.00 -1.44 23.27
C PRO A 332 29.81 -1.55 22.31
N GLY A 333 28.77 -0.75 22.57
CA GLY A 333 27.54 -0.75 21.78
C GLY A 333 26.52 -1.83 22.19
N ALA A 334 26.83 -2.65 23.18
CA ALA A 334 25.90 -3.64 23.74
C ALA A 334 25.56 -3.35 25.21
N THR A 335 24.32 -3.66 25.59
CA THR A 335 23.95 -3.78 27.01
C THR A 335 24.41 -5.13 27.52
N VAL A 336 25.36 -5.17 28.46
CA VAL A 336 25.84 -6.43 29.03
C VAL A 336 25.20 -6.71 30.38
N HIS A 337 24.53 -7.86 30.47
CA HIS A 337 23.93 -8.41 31.68
C HIS A 337 24.66 -9.69 32.09
N VAL A 338 25.03 -9.80 33.37
CA VAL A 338 25.59 -11.03 33.94
C VAL A 338 24.64 -11.50 35.03
N VAL A 339 24.09 -12.69 34.86
CA VAL A 339 23.06 -13.23 35.72
C VAL A 339 23.60 -13.47 37.14
N ALA A 340 22.70 -13.41 38.12
CA ALA A 340 23.03 -13.64 39.52
C ALA A 340 23.54 -15.09 39.75
N THR A 341 24.39 -15.27 40.76
CA THR A 341 24.94 -16.59 41.08
C THR A 341 23.81 -17.58 41.40
N ARG A 342 23.91 -18.81 40.91
CA ARG A 342 22.92 -19.91 41.07
C ARG A 342 21.61 -19.75 40.27
N ARG A 343 21.53 -18.80 39.34
CA ARG A 343 20.48 -18.75 38.31
C ARG A 343 21.11 -19.06 36.95
N THR A 344 20.37 -19.76 36.08
CA THR A 344 20.76 -20.00 34.69
C THR A 344 20.44 -18.77 33.85
N ALA A 345 21.20 -18.56 32.77
CA ALA A 345 20.96 -17.45 31.87
C ALA A 345 19.73 -17.63 30.98
N ASP A 346 19.34 -18.88 30.72
CA ASP A 346 18.32 -19.27 29.74
C ASP A 346 16.97 -18.56 29.97
N GLU A 347 16.45 -18.61 31.21
CA GLU A 347 15.18 -17.94 31.54
C GLU A 347 15.28 -16.42 31.36
N THR A 348 16.42 -15.81 31.74
CA THR A 348 16.64 -14.37 31.60
C THR A 348 16.77 -13.95 30.13
N ILE A 349 17.41 -14.78 29.30
CA ILE A 349 17.53 -14.56 27.85
C ILE A 349 16.14 -14.57 27.21
N LEU A 350 15.32 -15.57 27.52
CA LEU A 350 14.00 -15.73 26.92
C LEU A 350 13.00 -14.69 27.41
N ASP A 351 13.06 -14.29 28.69
CA ASP A 351 12.23 -13.22 29.24
C ASP A 351 12.59 -11.85 28.64
N ALA A 352 13.89 -11.60 28.42
CA ALA A 352 14.36 -10.40 27.73
C ALA A 352 13.90 -10.36 26.25
N ALA A 353 13.57 -11.51 25.67
CA ALA A 353 13.08 -11.64 24.30
C ALA A 353 11.54 -11.74 24.19
N ALA A 354 10.80 -11.25 25.17
CA ALA A 354 9.33 -11.26 25.15
C ALA A 354 8.73 -10.46 23.98
N ASP A 355 9.33 -9.32 23.62
CA ASP A 355 8.86 -8.45 22.54
C ASP A 355 8.93 -9.16 21.16
N PRO A 356 7.90 -9.06 20.29
CA PRO A 356 7.85 -9.76 19.00
C PRO A 356 8.99 -9.46 18.02
N TYR A 357 9.65 -8.30 18.13
CA TYR A 357 10.74 -7.85 17.26
C TYR A 357 12.13 -8.13 17.84
N THR A 358 12.18 -8.86 18.96
CA THR A 358 13.41 -9.25 19.64
C THR A 358 13.78 -10.70 19.30
N TYR A 359 15.02 -10.94 18.87
CA TYR A 359 15.49 -12.28 18.52
C TYR A 359 16.64 -12.71 19.41
N VAL A 360 16.74 -14.02 19.68
CA VAL A 360 17.83 -14.59 20.48
C VAL A 360 18.86 -15.21 19.56
N ILE A 361 20.16 -14.96 19.76
CA ILE A 361 21.23 -15.72 19.11
C ILE A 361 21.80 -16.72 20.10
N SER A 362 21.53 -18.00 19.85
CA SER A 362 22.10 -19.14 20.60
C SER A 362 22.03 -20.41 19.76
N ASN A 363 22.90 -21.36 20.04
CA ASN A 363 22.78 -22.73 19.53
C ASN A 363 21.96 -23.65 20.44
N ASP A 364 21.59 -23.19 21.64
CA ASP A 364 20.61 -23.88 22.47
C ASP A 364 19.22 -23.79 21.84
N ARG A 365 18.45 -24.88 21.96
CA ARG A 365 17.06 -24.97 21.51
C ARG A 365 16.08 -24.56 22.60
N TYR A 366 16.51 -24.47 23.86
CA TYR A 366 15.66 -24.14 25.00
C TYR A 366 14.39 -25.00 25.06
N ALA A 367 14.54 -26.31 24.86
CA ALA A 367 13.41 -27.23 24.65
C ALA A 367 12.45 -27.28 25.85
N GLU A 368 12.96 -27.06 27.05
CA GLU A 368 12.22 -26.98 28.31
C GLU A 368 11.41 -25.67 28.47
N PHE A 369 11.63 -24.66 27.63
CA PHE A 369 10.98 -23.36 27.65
C PHE A 369 10.07 -23.14 26.42
N ALA A 370 9.43 -24.20 25.93
CA ALA A 370 8.59 -24.16 24.73
C ALA A 370 7.39 -23.19 24.83
N ASP A 371 7.01 -22.78 26.04
CA ASP A 371 5.96 -21.78 26.31
C ASP A 371 6.42 -20.34 26.09
N LYS A 372 7.74 -20.07 26.15
CA LYS A 372 8.28 -18.72 26.00
C LYS A 372 8.08 -18.22 24.55
N PRO A 373 7.68 -16.95 24.36
CA PRO A 373 7.39 -16.41 23.02
C PRO A 373 8.52 -16.59 22.00
N ALA A 374 9.78 -16.41 22.40
CA ALA A 374 10.90 -16.52 21.47
C ALA A 374 11.09 -17.95 20.93
N VAL A 375 10.77 -18.99 21.72
CA VAL A 375 10.87 -20.40 21.30
C VAL A 375 9.64 -20.79 20.48
N ARG A 376 8.43 -20.47 20.99
CA ARG A 376 7.16 -20.79 20.32
C ARG A 376 7.07 -20.17 18.92
N ASP A 377 7.56 -18.94 18.77
CA ASP A 377 7.43 -18.16 17.54
C ASP A 377 8.67 -18.27 16.63
N ASP A 378 9.55 -19.26 16.87
CA ASP A 378 10.78 -19.55 16.09
C ASP A 378 11.72 -18.33 15.92
N ARG A 379 11.94 -17.59 17.02
CA ARG A 379 12.81 -16.41 17.08
C ARG A 379 14.20 -16.68 17.65
N ILE A 380 14.59 -17.95 17.68
CA ILE A 380 15.95 -18.39 18.05
C ILE A 380 16.80 -18.54 16.78
N ILE A 381 17.81 -17.68 16.65
CA ILE A 381 18.74 -17.64 15.54
C ILE A 381 20.02 -18.39 15.93
N ARG A 382 20.39 -19.38 15.13
CA ARG A 382 21.62 -20.16 15.33
C ARG A 382 22.83 -19.48 14.70
N HIS A 383 24.00 -19.79 15.25
CA HIS A 383 25.28 -19.28 14.75
C HIS A 383 26.28 -20.42 14.56
N GLU A 384 27.23 -20.23 13.67
CA GLU A 384 28.33 -21.15 13.46
C GLU A 384 29.66 -20.43 13.67
N ILE A 385 30.58 -21.05 14.39
CA ILE A 385 31.95 -20.56 14.55
C ILE A 385 32.87 -21.60 13.91
N ILE A 386 33.56 -21.22 12.86
CA ILE A 386 34.43 -22.12 12.10
C ILE A 386 35.68 -21.34 11.65
N ASN A 387 36.86 -21.86 12.01
CA ASN A 387 38.15 -21.36 11.54
C ASN A 387 38.36 -19.85 11.75
N GLY A 388 38.04 -19.36 12.95
CA GLY A 388 38.18 -17.93 13.27
C GLY A 388 37.17 -17.04 12.54
N THR A 389 36.05 -17.60 12.10
CA THR A 389 34.94 -16.85 11.50
C THR A 389 33.65 -17.18 12.24
N ILE A 390 32.87 -16.17 12.61
CA ILE A 390 31.51 -16.33 13.11
C ILE A 390 30.50 -16.03 12.00
N LEU A 391 29.52 -16.91 11.84
CA LEU A 391 28.48 -16.88 10.83
C LEU A 391 27.11 -16.86 11.51
N VAL A 392 26.30 -15.87 11.17
CA VAL A 392 24.88 -15.81 11.55
C VAL A 392 24.06 -15.73 10.27
N HIS A 393 23.75 -16.90 9.70
CA HIS A 393 23.15 -17.01 8.37
C HIS A 393 21.81 -16.28 8.25
N ASP A 394 20.99 -16.33 9.30
CA ASP A 394 19.67 -15.70 9.30
C ASP A 394 19.74 -14.17 9.29
N LEU A 395 20.87 -13.59 9.71
CA LEU A 395 21.13 -12.15 9.68
C LEU A 395 22.11 -11.73 8.57
N GLY A 396 22.58 -12.68 7.75
CA GLY A 396 23.57 -12.41 6.71
C GLY A 396 24.94 -11.93 7.24
N ILE A 397 25.27 -12.24 8.50
CA ILE A 397 26.50 -11.77 9.14
C ILE A 397 27.61 -12.80 8.97
N ARG A 398 28.80 -12.30 8.61
CA ARG A 398 30.04 -13.05 8.55
C ARG A 398 31.17 -12.16 9.04
N GLU A 399 31.75 -12.50 10.18
CA GLU A 399 32.83 -11.73 10.77
C GLU A 399 34.03 -12.62 11.10
N SER A 400 35.22 -12.12 10.81
CA SER A 400 36.47 -12.82 11.12
C SER A 400 37.05 -12.34 12.45
N PHE A 401 37.67 -13.24 13.20
CA PHE A 401 38.36 -12.95 14.45
C PHE A 401 39.65 -13.74 14.57
N ILE A 402 40.57 -13.21 15.37
CA ILE A 402 41.84 -13.88 15.67
C ILE A 402 41.62 -14.76 16.90
N ARG A 403 41.90 -16.06 16.77
CA ARG A 403 41.93 -16.95 17.94
C ARG A 403 43.12 -16.55 18.82
N ALA A 404 42.84 -16.39 20.11
CA ALA A 404 43.85 -16.10 21.13
C ALA A 404 44.76 -17.31 21.39
#